data_AF-A0A816C7S4-F1
#
_entry.id   AF-A0A816C7S4-F1
#
_cell.length_a   1.000
_cell.length_b   1.000
_cell.length_c   1.000
_cell.angle_alpha   90.00
_cell.angle_beta   90.00
_cell.angle_gamma   90.00
#
_symmetry.space_group_name_H-M   'P 1'
#
loop_
_entity.id
_entity.type
_entity.pdbx_description
1 polymer ?
#
loop_
_entity_poly.entity_id
_entity_poly.type
_entity_poly.pdbx_seq_one_letter_code
_entity_poly.pdbx_strand_id
1 'polypeptide(L)' 'MTDTQQPLATITNQRDKTTNGTIDTINPKSPLEFTWTFWYIKPDKRSSWEQSLINLIDISFVEDFWATYNHLATPSRLSQ' A
#
# COMPACT_ATOMS: atom_id res chain seq x y z
N MET A 1 4.66 28.59 -32.45
CA MET A 1 3.37 27.88 -32.33
C MET A 1 3.75 26.40 -32.38
N THR A 2 3.86 25.65 -31.30
CA THR A 2 3.08 25.60 -30.06
C THR A 2 3.97 25.01 -28.97
N ASP A 3 4.18 25.74 -27.87
CA ASP A 3 4.82 25.20 -26.66
C ASP A 3 3.70 24.60 -25.81
N THR A 4 3.64 23.27 -25.73
CA THR A 4 2.63 22.57 -24.94
C THR A 4 3.05 22.62 -23.48
N GLN A 5 2.66 23.70 -22.78
CA GLN A 5 2.73 23.72 -21.32
C GLN A 5 1.68 22.77 -20.73
N GLN A 6 2.16 21.69 -20.11
CA GLN A 6 1.40 20.93 -19.11
C GLN A 6 1.05 21.85 -17.93
N PRO A 7 -0.16 21.77 -17.35
CA PRO A 7 -0.44 22.44 -16.10
C PRO A 7 0.37 21.77 -14.98
N LEU A 8 1.35 22.49 -14.44
CA LEU A 8 2.03 22.16 -13.20
C LEU A 8 0.96 22.08 -12.10
N ALA A 9 0.74 20.89 -11.53
CA ALA A 9 -0.18 20.73 -10.42
C ALA A 9 0.28 21.64 -9.27
N THR A 10 -0.45 22.73 -9.04
CA THR A 10 -0.25 23.63 -7.92
C THR A 10 -0.57 22.86 -6.64
N ILE A 11 0.46 22.35 -5.97
CA ILE A 11 0.32 21.81 -4.62
C ILE A 11 0.26 23.00 -3.66
N THR A 12 -0.92 23.60 -3.52
CA THR A 12 -1.21 24.53 -2.41
C THR A 12 -1.52 23.70 -1.17
N ASN A 13 -0.47 23.35 -0.40
CA ASN A 13 -0.65 22.84 0.95
C ASN A 13 -0.92 24.01 1.90
N GLN A 14 -2.19 24.44 1.96
CA GLN A 14 -2.69 25.22 3.09
C GLN A 14 -3.32 24.27 4.10
N ARG A 15 -2.66 24.11 5.25
CA ARG A 15 -3.33 23.87 6.53
C ARG A 15 -2.39 24.19 7.69
N ASP A 16 -2.31 25.48 8.02
CA ASP A 16 -2.00 25.89 9.39
C ASP A 16 -3.30 25.79 10.21
N LYS A 17 -3.32 24.89 11.20
CA LYS A 17 -4.17 25.05 12.37
C LYS A 17 -3.51 24.45 13.60
N THR A 18 -2.85 25.32 14.36
CA THR A 18 -2.46 25.07 15.74
C THR A 18 -3.70 24.93 16.61
N THR A 19 -3.85 23.81 17.32
CA THR A 19 -4.77 23.71 18.46
C THR A 19 -4.16 22.83 19.54
N ASN A 20 -4.20 23.33 20.77
CA ASN A 20 -3.52 22.83 21.96
C ASN A 20 -4.20 21.57 22.53
N GLY A 21 -3.39 20.63 23.02
CA GLY A 21 -3.84 19.49 23.84
C GLY A 21 -3.92 18.17 23.06
N THR A 22 -3.07 17.22 23.46
CA THR A 22 -2.93 15.84 22.97
C THR A 22 -2.12 15.70 21.68
N ILE A 23 -0.86 15.26 21.82
CA ILE A 23 0.00 14.81 20.72
C ILE A 23 -0.51 13.42 20.27
N ASP A 24 -1.72 13.36 19.73
CA ASP A 24 -2.22 12.16 19.08
C ASP A 24 -1.79 12.25 17.61
N THR A 25 -0.58 11.74 17.36
CA THR A 25 -0.16 11.15 16.07
C THR A 25 -0.76 11.79 14.82
N ILE A 26 -0.14 12.90 14.38
CA ILE A 26 -0.46 13.60 13.13
C ILE A 26 0.09 12.84 11.92
N ASN A 27 -0.22 11.54 11.81
CA ASN A 27 -0.09 10.83 10.55
C ASN A 27 -1.48 10.32 10.18
N PRO A 28 -2.27 11.10 9.42
CA PRO A 28 -3.55 10.63 8.95
C PRO A 28 -3.30 9.44 8.03
N LYS A 29 -3.35 8.22 8.57
CA LYS A 29 -3.30 7.00 7.76
C LYS A 29 -4.38 7.12 6.70
N SER A 30 -3.99 7.09 5.43
CA SER A 30 -4.91 7.23 4.32
C SER A 30 -5.66 5.91 4.15
N PRO A 31 -6.96 5.83 4.50
CA PRO A 31 -7.69 4.58 4.39
C PRO A 31 -7.90 4.22 2.91
N LEU A 32 -7.77 2.94 2.59
CA LEU A 32 -8.16 2.41 1.30
C LEU A 32 -9.68 2.24 1.25
N GLU A 33 -10.27 2.35 0.05
CA GLU A 33 -11.71 2.10 -0.15
C GLU A 33 -12.10 0.65 0.15
N PHE A 34 -11.18 -0.28 -0.11
CA PHE A 34 -11.34 -1.71 0.14
C PHE A 34 -10.14 -2.26 0.91
N THR A 35 -10.39 -3.29 1.73
CA THR A 35 -9.33 -4.08 2.35
C THR A 35 -8.73 -5.04 1.32
N TRP A 36 -7.42 -5.02 1.18
CA TRP A 36 -6.67 -5.88 0.27
C TRP A 36 -6.01 -7.02 1.03
N THR A 37 -6.25 -8.26 0.61
CA THR A 37 -5.56 -9.43 1.16
C THR A 37 -4.44 -9.87 0.23
N PHE A 38 -3.23 -9.99 0.78
CA PHE A 38 -2.10 -10.57 0.08
C PHE A 38 -2.07 -12.08 0.34
N TRP A 39 -2.00 -12.86 -0.74
CA TRP A 39 -1.93 -14.31 -0.69
C TRP A 39 -0.59 -14.80 -1.24
N TYR A 40 -0.04 -15.84 -0.62
CA TYR A 40 1.11 -16.57 -1.12
C TYR A 40 0.71 -17.99 -1.49
N ILE A 41 1.17 -18.45 -2.65
CA ILE A 41 0.97 -19.83 -3.07
C ILE A 41 2.24 -20.59 -2.77
N LYS A 42 2.17 -21.54 -1.83
CA LYS A 42 3.28 -22.45 -1.61
C LYS A 42 3.29 -23.50 -2.74
N PRO A 43 4.39 -23.63 -3.51
CA PRO A 43 4.47 -24.64 -4.55
C PRO A 43 4.56 -26.02 -3.89
N ASP A 44 3.42 -26.68 -3.80
CA ASP A 44 3.31 -28.07 -3.36
C ASP A 44 2.57 -28.85 -4.45
N LYS A 45 3.27 -29.78 -5.10
CA LYS A 45 2.72 -30.58 -6.20
C LYS A 45 1.65 -31.58 -5.74
N ARG A 46 1.50 -31.77 -4.43
CA ARG A 46 0.54 -32.72 -3.84
C ARG A 46 -0.71 -32.06 -3.28
N SER A 47 -0.69 -30.73 -3.15
CA SER A 47 -1.81 -29.96 -2.60
C SER A 47 -2.70 -29.42 -3.72
N SER A 48 -4.01 -29.33 -3.47
CA SER A 48 -4.91 -28.60 -4.35
C SER A 48 -4.62 -27.10 -4.29
N TRP A 49 -4.95 -26.37 -5.35
CA TRP A 49 -4.74 -24.91 -5.44
C TRP A 49 -5.21 -24.16 -4.19
N GLU A 50 -6.41 -24.48 -3.73
CA GLU A 50 -7.04 -23.86 -2.56
C GLU A 50 -6.27 -24.12 -1.26
N GLN A 51 -5.66 -25.30 -1.13
CA GLN A 51 -4.86 -25.68 0.05
C GLN A 51 -3.46 -25.08 0.03
N SER A 52 -2.95 -24.72 -1.15
CA SER A 52 -1.66 -24.07 -1.32
C SER A 52 -1.70 -22.56 -1.09
N LEU A 53 -2.89 -21.96 -1.00
CA LEU A 53 -3.08 -20.54 -0.72
C LEU A 53 -2.91 -20.25 0.78
N ILE A 54 -2.01 -19.32 1.08
CA ILE A 54 -1.72 -18.86 2.43
C ILE A 54 -2.02 -17.36 2.48
N ASN A 55 -2.91 -16.94 3.39
CA ASN A 55 -3.12 -15.52 3.68
C ASN A 55 -1.87 -14.98 4.38
N LEU A 56 -1.27 -13.93 3.81
CA LEU A 56 -0.13 -13.26 4.40
C LEU A 56 -0.55 -12.11 5.32
N ILE A 57 -1.36 -11.19 4.79
CA ILE A 57 -1.75 -9.96 5.48
C ILE A 57 -2.97 -9.31 4.80
N ASP A 58 -3.84 -8.73 5.62
CA ASP A 58 -4.94 -7.87 5.21
C ASP A 58 -4.56 -6.39 5.41
N ILE A 59 -4.74 -5.56 4.38
CA ILE A 59 -4.29 -4.17 4.33
C ILE A 59 -5.48 -3.25 4.09
N SER A 60 -5.67 -2.29 4.99
CA SER A 60 -6.76 -1.30 4.90
C SER A 60 -6.26 0.15 4.77
N PHE A 61 -4.94 0.37 4.78
CA PHE A 61 -4.32 1.71 4.73
C PHE A 61 -3.20 1.77 3.68
N VAL A 62 -3.04 2.93 3.03
CA VAL A 62 -2.05 3.14 1.96
C VAL A 62 -0.62 2.99 2.48
N GLU A 63 -0.33 3.45 3.68
CA GLU A 63 1.01 3.36 4.29
C GLU A 63 1.39 1.90 4.55
N ASP A 64 0.44 1.11 5.02
CA ASP A 64 0.62 -0.33 5.28
C ASP A 64 0.78 -1.11 3.96
N PHE A 65 0.13 -0.67 2.87
CA PHE A 65 0.34 -1.21 1.52
C PHE A 65 1.79 -1.03 1.05
N TRP A 66 2.29 0.21 1.04
CA TRP A 66 3.64 0.48 0.56
C TRP A 66 4.71 -0.14 1.45
N ALA A 67 4.50 -0.14 2.77
CA ALA A 67 5.38 -0.84 3.70
C ALA A 67 5.41 -2.34 3.41
N THR A 68 4.27 -2.97 3.19
CA THR A 68 4.21 -4.40 2.85
C THR A 68 4.91 -4.66 1.52
N TYR A 69 4.57 -3.93 0.46
CA TYR A 69 5.14 -4.10 -0.88
C TYR A 69 6.68 -4.04 -0.88
N ASN A 70 7.26 -3.08 -0.17
CA ASN A 70 8.71 -2.90 -0.11
C ASN A 70 9.44 -4.01 0.67
N HIS A 71 8.77 -4.68 1.60
CA HIS A 71 9.34 -5.80 2.36
C HIS A 71 9.08 -7.17 1.71
N LEU A 72 8.19 -7.25 0.70
CA LEU A 72 7.96 -8.48 -0.02
C LEU A 72 9.16 -8.84 -0.90
N ALA A 73 9.42 -10.14 -1.02
CA ALA A 73 10.42 -10.63 -1.96
C ALA A 73 9.98 -10.29 -3.39
N THR A 74 10.93 -9.85 -4.23
CA THR A 74 10.64 -9.62 -5.64
C THR A 74 10.14 -10.91 -6.29
N PRO A 75 9.18 -10.84 -7.25
CA PRO A 75 8.65 -12.02 -7.91
C PRO A 75 9.73 -12.92 -8.53
N SER A 76 10.83 -12.32 -8.97
CA SER A 76 12.01 -13.01 -9.51
C SER A 76 12.75 -13.91 -8.52
N ARG A 77 12.55 -13.72 -7.21
CA ARG A 77 13.19 -14.48 -6.13
C ARG A 77 12.27 -15.55 -5.54
N LEU A 78 11.04 -15.66 -6.02
CA LEU A 78 10.14 -16.74 -5.63
C LEU A 78 10.65 -18.05 -6.24
N SER A 79 10.82 -19.07 -5.40
CA SER A 79 11.18 -20.40 -5.87
C SER A 79 10.05 -20.95 -6.73
N GLN A 80 10.32 -21.17 -8.02
CA GLN A 80 9.39 -21.84 -8.94
C GLN A 80 9.32 -23.35 -8.69
#